data_AF-A0A356W7B8-F1
#
_entry.id   AF-A0A356W7B8-F1
#
_cell.length_a   1.000
_cell.length_b   1.000
_cell.length_c   1.000
_cell.angle_alpha   90.00
_cell.angle_beta   90.00
_cell.angle_gamma   90.00
#
_symmetry.space_group_name_H-M   'P 1'
#
loop_
_entity.id
_entity.type
_entity.pdbx_description
1 polymer ?
#
loop_
_entity_poly.entity_id
_entity_poly.type
_entity_poly.pdbx_seq_one_letter_code
_entity_poly.pdbx_strand_id
1 'polypeptide(L)'
;MPHAPAFPRRYDLDWLRIIAFGLLILYHSGMFYVTWGWHVKSVHAGPEAEWAMLLLNPWRLSLLFFISGVALRFAADKLGGGKLARERLVRLGLPILFGMAIVVAPQSWLQLVESGEFSGSIWAFWPQYLDFNSDFSITTPTWNHLWYIVYLLAYTLLLAPFAGRISRLMRGPGARVTQALFAGKWGPTTALALPVLPHILYRLTLDPYFPTT
;
A
#
# COMPACT_ATOMS: atom_id res chain seq x y z
N MET A 1 16.13 32.24 7.15
CA MET A 1 15.37 31.42 6.18
C MET A 1 13.89 31.57 6.50
N PRO A 2 13.01 31.93 5.56
CA PRO A 2 11.60 32.03 5.87
C PRO A 2 11.08 30.62 6.19
N HIS A 3 10.56 30.44 7.41
CA HIS A 3 9.88 29.21 7.81
C HIS A 3 8.73 28.98 6.83
N ALA A 4 8.74 27.85 6.12
CA ALA A 4 7.58 27.41 5.37
C ALA A 4 6.38 27.36 6.33
N PRO A 5 5.19 27.85 5.94
CA PRO A 5 4.03 27.86 6.81
C PRO A 5 3.77 26.42 7.30
N ALA A 6 3.67 26.27 8.62
CA ALA A 6 3.27 25.00 9.22
C ALA A 6 1.82 24.74 8.80
N PHE A 7 1.62 23.81 7.87
CA PHE A 7 0.27 23.38 7.51
C PHE A 7 -0.46 22.91 8.78
N PRO A 8 -1.69 23.38 9.04
CA PRO A 8 -2.50 22.87 10.13
C PRO A 8 -2.66 21.34 10.00
N ARG A 9 -2.66 20.63 11.13
CA ARG A 9 -2.83 19.17 11.13
C ARG A 9 -4.17 18.82 10.47
N ARG A 10 -4.11 17.91 9.50
CA ARG A 10 -5.26 17.48 8.69
C ARG A 10 -5.92 16.26 9.34
N TYR A 11 -6.77 16.52 10.33
CA TYR A 11 -7.52 15.48 11.06
C TYR A 11 -8.42 14.65 10.15
N ASP A 12 -8.93 15.26 9.08
CA ASP A 12 -9.68 14.61 8.01
C ASP A 12 -8.88 13.47 7.36
N LEU A 13 -7.63 13.74 6.97
CA LEU A 13 -6.75 12.75 6.37
C LEU A 13 -6.30 11.67 7.37
N ASP A 14 -6.13 12.03 8.63
CA ASP A 14 -5.79 11.09 9.69
C ASP A 14 -6.95 10.10 9.93
N TRP A 15 -8.20 10.57 10.01
CA TRP A 15 -9.37 9.71 10.18
C TRP A 15 -9.64 8.83 8.96
N LEU A 16 -9.52 9.38 7.74
CA LEU A 16 -9.65 8.59 6.52
C LEU A 16 -8.65 7.43 6.50
N ARG A 17 -7.41 7.68 6.94
CA ARG A 17 -6.39 6.63 7.05
C ARG A 17 -6.77 5.58 8.08
N ILE A 18 -7.23 5.99 9.26
CA ILE A 18 -7.63 5.06 10.33
C ILE A 18 -8.77 4.15 9.85
N ILE A 19 -9.79 4.72 9.22
CA ILE A 19 -10.92 3.96 8.66
C ILE A 19 -10.43 3.01 7.56
N ALA A 20 -9.60 3.49 6.63
CA ALA A 20 -9.08 2.67 5.54
C ALA A 20 -8.26 1.47 6.04
N PHE A 21 -7.40 1.67 7.06
CA PHE A 21 -6.67 0.56 7.68
C PHE A 21 -7.57 -0.35 8.50
N GLY A 22 -8.56 0.18 9.22
CA GLY A 22 -9.54 -0.63 9.94
C GLY A 22 -10.31 -1.57 9.01
N LEU A 23 -10.80 -1.04 7.89
CA LEU A 23 -11.44 -1.84 6.84
C LEU A 23 -10.48 -2.84 6.20
N LEU A 24 -9.21 -2.49 6.03
CA LEU A 24 -8.18 -3.41 5.53
C LEU A 24 -7.97 -4.59 6.49
N ILE A 25 -7.98 -4.35 7.81
CA ILE A 25 -7.87 -5.43 8.80
C ILE A 25 -9.07 -6.36 8.69
N LEU A 26 -10.29 -5.81 8.67
CA LEU A 26 -11.51 -6.61 8.48
C LEU A 26 -11.48 -7.41 7.17
N TYR A 27 -10.96 -6.82 6.10
CA TYR A 27 -10.80 -7.48 4.81
C TYR A 27 -9.85 -8.69 4.89
N HIS A 28 -8.67 -8.54 5.51
CA HIS A 28 -7.73 -9.66 5.67
C HIS A 28 -8.27 -10.75 6.60
N SER A 29 -9.01 -10.38 7.64
CA SER A 29 -9.75 -11.34 8.46
C SER A 29 -10.82 -12.07 7.64
N GLY A 30 -11.52 -11.37 6.74
CA GLY A 30 -12.48 -11.97 5.80
C GLY A 30 -11.84 -12.93 4.80
N MET A 31 -10.60 -12.65 4.35
CA MET A 31 -9.85 -13.55 3.44
C MET A 31 -9.69 -14.97 4.00
N PHE A 32 -9.73 -15.14 5.33
CA PHE A 32 -9.72 -16.44 5.99
C PHE A 32 -11.00 -17.27 5.76
N TYR A 33 -12.13 -16.60 5.52
CA TYR A 33 -13.48 -17.18 5.47
C TYR A 33 -14.15 -17.19 4.08
N VAL A 34 -13.58 -16.58 3.05
CA VAL A 34 -14.14 -16.64 1.67
C VAL A 34 -13.67 -17.86 0.88
N THR A 35 -14.17 -18.10 -0.32
CA THR A 35 -13.69 -19.24 -1.15
C THR A 35 -12.37 -18.97 -1.89
N TRP A 36 -11.91 -17.72 -1.93
CA TRP A 36 -10.71 -17.30 -2.69
C TRP A 36 -9.41 -17.85 -2.08
N GLY A 37 -8.39 -18.01 -2.93
CA GLY A 37 -7.06 -18.45 -2.53
C GLY A 37 -6.42 -17.52 -1.49
N TRP A 38 -5.87 -18.12 -0.43
CA TRP A 38 -5.21 -17.40 0.66
C TRP A 38 -4.22 -18.30 1.40
N HIS A 39 -3.44 -17.72 2.30
CA HIS A 39 -2.38 -18.43 3.05
C HIS A 39 -2.92 -19.61 3.88
N VAL A 40 -3.99 -19.38 4.63
CA VAL A 40 -4.59 -20.34 5.57
C VAL A 40 -6.10 -20.16 5.51
N LYS A 41 -6.89 -21.23 5.56
CA LYS A 41 -8.35 -21.17 5.42
C LYS A 41 -9.10 -21.78 6.59
N SER A 42 -10.27 -21.24 6.89
CA SER A 42 -11.21 -21.88 7.82
C SER A 42 -11.92 -23.05 7.17
N VAL A 43 -12.24 -24.09 7.95
CA VAL A 43 -13.20 -25.14 7.56
C VAL A 43 -14.62 -24.59 7.36
N HIS A 44 -14.90 -23.39 7.87
CA HIS A 44 -16.17 -22.67 7.70
C HIS A 44 -16.12 -21.67 6.53
N ALA A 45 -15.15 -21.80 5.61
CA ALA A 45 -15.06 -20.90 4.48
C ALA A 45 -16.24 -21.07 3.51
N GLY A 46 -16.78 -19.96 3.01
CA GLY A 46 -17.94 -19.95 2.13
C GLY A 46 -18.15 -18.60 1.43
N PRO A 47 -19.14 -18.49 0.53
CA PRO A 47 -19.33 -17.31 -0.32
C PRO A 47 -19.99 -16.12 0.41
N GLU A 48 -20.46 -16.31 1.64
CA GLU A 48 -21.32 -15.35 2.33
C GLU A 48 -20.64 -14.00 2.63
N ALA A 49 -19.32 -13.99 2.84
CA ALA A 49 -18.57 -12.76 3.08
C ALA A 49 -18.07 -12.09 1.79
N GLU A 50 -18.17 -12.77 0.62
CA GLU A 50 -17.54 -12.31 -0.62
C GLU A 50 -18.11 -11.01 -1.14
N TRP A 51 -19.43 -10.78 -1.02
CA TRP A 51 -20.06 -9.53 -1.47
C TRP A 51 -19.51 -8.31 -0.71
N ALA A 52 -19.29 -8.43 0.60
CA ALA A 52 -18.72 -7.37 1.42
C ALA A 52 -17.26 -7.12 1.04
N MET A 53 -16.53 -8.18 0.67
CA MET A 53 -15.14 -8.08 0.22
C MET A 53 -15.03 -7.45 -1.17
N LEU A 54 -15.91 -7.83 -2.11
CA LEU A 54 -16.01 -7.23 -3.44
C LEU A 54 -16.33 -5.73 -3.36
N LEU A 55 -17.13 -5.29 -2.40
CA LEU A 55 -17.40 -3.87 -2.16
C LEU A 55 -16.12 -3.10 -1.77
N LEU A 56 -15.22 -3.71 -1.01
CA LEU A 56 -13.99 -3.06 -0.53
C LEU A 56 -12.86 -3.05 -1.56
N ASN A 57 -12.85 -4.01 -2.50
CA ASN A 57 -11.74 -4.24 -3.45
C ASN A 57 -11.36 -3.03 -4.31
N PRO A 58 -12.31 -2.32 -4.96
CA PRO A 58 -11.97 -1.37 -6.00
C PRO A 58 -11.23 -0.12 -5.50
N TRP A 59 -11.46 0.28 -4.24
CA TRP A 59 -11.11 1.63 -3.78
C TRP A 59 -10.16 1.67 -2.59
N ARG A 60 -10.11 0.64 -1.72
CA ARG A 60 -9.34 0.76 -0.47
C ARG A 60 -7.85 1.04 -0.71
N LEU A 61 -7.25 0.37 -1.70
CA LEU A 61 -5.82 0.49 -1.99
C LEU A 61 -5.53 1.84 -2.65
N SER A 62 -6.33 2.24 -3.64
CA SER A 62 -6.22 3.55 -4.28
C SER A 62 -6.36 4.68 -3.27
N LEU A 63 -7.29 4.55 -2.30
CA LEU A 63 -7.46 5.52 -1.22
C LEU A 63 -6.22 5.58 -0.30
N LEU A 64 -5.69 4.43 0.11
CA LEU A 64 -4.48 4.38 0.96
C LEU A 64 -3.26 5.01 0.25
N PHE A 65 -3.04 4.69 -1.02
CA PHE A 65 -1.97 5.29 -1.82
C PHE A 65 -2.16 6.79 -2.02
N PHE A 66 -3.40 7.24 -2.25
CA PHE A 66 -3.71 8.66 -2.35
C PHE A 66 -3.37 9.42 -1.06
N ILE A 67 -3.87 8.94 0.10
CA ILE A 67 -3.60 9.56 1.40
C ILE A 67 -2.09 9.58 1.70
N SER A 68 -1.38 8.50 1.35
CA SER A 68 0.06 8.40 1.51
C SER A 68 0.82 9.36 0.60
N GLY A 69 0.38 9.55 -0.65
CA GLY A 69 0.94 10.54 -1.57
C GLY A 69 0.78 11.97 -1.05
N VAL A 70 -0.40 12.31 -0.53
CA VAL A 70 -0.64 13.63 0.10
C VAL A 70 0.26 13.83 1.32
N ALA A 71 0.37 12.83 2.19
CA ALA A 71 1.26 12.88 3.35
C ALA A 71 2.74 12.96 2.96
N LEU A 72 3.14 12.26 1.89
CA LEU A 72 4.49 12.31 1.34
C LEU A 72 4.81 13.70 0.80
N ARG A 73 3.87 14.35 0.12
CA ARG A 73 4.02 15.72 -0.37
C ARG A 73 4.27 16.71 0.78
N PHE A 74 3.47 16.67 1.84
CA PHE A 74 3.68 17.54 2.99
C PHE A 74 5.02 17.25 3.69
N ALA A 75 5.41 15.99 3.80
CA ALA A 75 6.71 15.60 4.35
C ALA A 75 7.87 16.10 3.48
N ALA A 76 7.76 16.01 2.16
CA ALA A 76 8.77 16.46 1.21
C ALA A 76 8.97 17.98 1.28
N ASP A 77 7.88 18.76 1.34
CA ASP A 77 7.96 20.22 1.47
C ASP A 77 8.59 20.65 2.81
N LYS A 78 8.42 19.86 3.88
CA LYS A 78 9.00 20.14 5.21
C LYS A 78 10.47 19.71 5.35
N LEU A 79 10.84 18.55 4.80
CA LEU A 79 12.13 17.91 5.07
C LEU A 79 13.15 18.05 3.94
N GLY A 80 12.69 18.23 2.69
CA GLY A 80 13.52 18.09 1.50
C GLY A 80 13.85 16.62 1.18
N GLY A 81 14.28 16.34 -0.05
CA GLY A 81 14.42 14.98 -0.59
C GLY A 81 15.35 14.06 0.22
N GLY A 82 16.58 14.50 0.52
CA GLY A 82 17.56 13.65 1.22
C GLY A 82 17.15 13.30 2.65
N LYS A 83 16.68 14.29 3.42
CA LYS A 83 16.23 14.06 4.81
C LYS A 83 14.96 13.21 4.84
N LEU A 84 14.04 13.41 3.89
CA LEU A 84 12.85 12.58 3.71
C LEU A 84 13.22 11.11 3.47
N ALA A 85 14.14 10.83 2.55
CA ALA A 85 14.58 9.48 2.24
C ALA A 85 15.16 8.77 3.47
N ARG A 86 16.07 9.44 4.19
CA ARG A 86 16.67 8.88 5.42
C ARG A 86 15.62 8.61 6.50
N GLU A 87 14.72 9.56 6.75
CA GLU A 87 13.69 9.40 7.78
C GLU A 87 12.74 8.24 7.44
N ARG A 88 12.39 8.08 6.16
CA ARG A 88 11.50 7.01 5.70
C ARG A 88 12.17 5.66 5.72
N LEU A 89 13.47 5.58 5.38
CA LEU A 89 14.24 4.36 5.46
C LEU A 89 14.26 3.79 6.89
N VAL A 90 14.47 4.65 7.90
CA VAL A 90 14.46 4.20 9.30
C VAL A 90 13.05 3.88 9.78
N ARG A 91 12.09 4.78 9.56
CA ARG A 91 10.72 4.63 10.09
C ARG A 91 9.91 3.53 9.41
N LEU A 92 10.21 3.18 8.16
CA LEU A 92 9.51 2.12 7.43
C LEU A 92 10.37 0.87 7.30
N GLY A 93 11.66 1.01 6.98
CA GLY A 93 12.57 -0.13 6.78
C GLY A 93 12.73 -0.97 8.04
N LEU A 94 12.90 -0.35 9.22
CA LEU A 94 13.03 -1.12 10.46
C LEU A 94 11.73 -1.90 10.79
N PRO A 95 10.52 -1.30 10.77
CA PRO A 95 9.28 -2.06 10.92
C PRO A 95 9.05 -3.11 9.84
N ILE A 96 9.48 -2.89 8.59
CA ILE A 96 9.38 -3.90 7.52
C ILE A 96 10.22 -5.12 7.91
N LEU A 97 11.52 -4.94 8.20
CA LEU A 97 12.41 -6.05 8.54
C LEU A 97 11.93 -6.80 9.79
N PHE A 98 11.52 -6.04 10.82
CA PHE A 98 10.95 -6.62 12.04
C PHE A 98 9.66 -7.39 11.75
N GLY A 99 8.76 -6.84 10.94
CA GLY A 99 7.51 -7.48 10.57
C GLY A 99 7.73 -8.73 9.72
N MET A 100 8.66 -8.69 8.77
CA MET A 100 9.05 -9.85 7.94
C MET A 100 9.55 -11.00 8.80
N ALA A 101 10.41 -10.70 9.76
CA ALA A 101 10.88 -11.68 10.72
C ALA A 101 9.71 -12.12 11.61
N ILE A 102 9.20 -11.26 12.48
CA ILE A 102 8.41 -11.69 13.64
C ILE A 102 6.92 -11.92 13.31
N VAL A 103 6.35 -11.17 12.37
CA VAL A 103 4.90 -11.20 12.09
C VAL A 103 4.59 -12.09 10.90
N VAL A 104 5.39 -12.04 9.84
CA VAL A 104 5.15 -12.77 8.59
C VAL A 104 5.68 -14.21 8.65
N ALA A 105 6.76 -14.49 9.39
CA ALA A 105 7.25 -15.87 9.50
C ALA A 105 6.23 -16.83 10.14
N PRO A 106 5.51 -16.50 11.23
CA PRO A 106 4.44 -17.37 11.74
C PRO A 106 3.32 -17.61 10.72
N GLN A 107 2.97 -16.60 9.91
CA GLN A 107 1.95 -16.73 8.86
C GLN A 107 2.40 -17.71 7.77
N SER A 108 3.66 -17.58 7.33
CA SER A 108 4.29 -18.44 6.32
C SER A 108 4.45 -19.88 6.84
N TRP A 109 4.81 -20.02 8.12
CA TRP A 109 4.88 -21.31 8.80
C TRP A 109 3.53 -22.02 8.81
N LEU A 110 2.45 -21.35 9.24
CA LEU A 110 1.12 -21.94 9.26
C LEU A 110 0.63 -22.33 7.86
N GLN A 111 0.91 -21.50 6.85
CA GLN A 111 0.61 -21.83 5.46
C GLN A 111 1.32 -23.12 5.01
N LEU A 112 2.61 -23.26 5.32
CA LEU A 112 3.38 -24.44 4.94
C LEU A 112 2.94 -25.69 5.72
N VAL A 113 2.52 -25.53 6.97
CA VAL A 113 1.91 -26.62 7.75
C VAL A 113 0.59 -27.07 7.15
N GLU A 114 -0.29 -26.14 6.77
CA GLU A 114 -1.58 -26.46 6.15
C GLU A 114 -1.41 -27.10 4.77
N SER A 115 -0.44 -26.66 3.98
CA SER A 115 -0.09 -27.27 2.68
C SER A 115 0.55 -28.65 2.78
N GLY A 116 1.02 -29.05 3.97
CA GLY A 116 1.74 -30.30 4.20
C GLY A 116 3.23 -30.27 3.83
N GLU A 117 3.77 -29.12 3.39
CA GLU A 117 5.20 -28.96 3.05
C GLU A 117 6.11 -28.91 4.28
N PHE A 118 5.57 -28.60 5.46
CA PHE A 118 6.33 -28.52 6.70
C PHE A 118 5.55 -29.10 7.89
N SER A 119 6.20 -29.85 8.79
CA SER A 119 5.54 -30.47 9.96
C SER A 119 6.22 -30.17 11.30
N GLY A 120 7.20 -29.26 11.33
CA GLY A 120 7.95 -28.89 12.52
C GLY A 120 7.34 -27.74 13.33
N SER A 121 7.96 -27.43 14.47
CA SER A 121 7.64 -26.23 15.24
C SER A 121 8.15 -24.96 14.55
N ILE A 122 7.60 -23.80 14.93
CA ILE A 122 8.05 -22.51 14.41
C ILE A 122 9.57 -22.26 14.62
N TRP A 123 10.14 -22.80 15.69
CA TRP A 123 11.58 -22.68 15.96
C TRP A 123 12.45 -23.49 15.00
N ALA A 124 11.93 -24.64 14.54
CA ALA A 124 12.59 -25.44 13.51
C ALA A 124 12.43 -24.82 12.12
N PHE A 125 11.31 -24.11 11.88
CA PHE A 125 11.05 -23.40 10.64
C PHE A 125 11.90 -22.13 10.50
N TRP A 126 12.12 -21.41 11.60
CA TRP A 126 12.70 -20.07 11.56
C TRP A 126 14.05 -19.95 10.80
N PRO A 127 15.04 -20.84 11.00
CA PRO A 127 16.27 -20.80 10.20
C PRO A 127 16.02 -21.04 8.71
N GLN A 128 15.07 -21.91 8.35
CA GLN A 128 14.70 -22.23 6.97
C GLN A 128 13.96 -21.06 6.31
N TYR A 129 13.13 -20.34 7.07
CA TYR A 129 12.47 -19.12 6.61
C TYR A 129 13.46 -18.02 6.23
N LEU A 130 14.60 -17.94 6.92
CA LEU A 130 15.67 -16.97 6.63
C LEU A 130 16.59 -17.41 5.49
N ASP A 131 16.42 -18.62 4.97
CA ASP A 131 17.13 -19.08 3.79
C ASP A 131 16.41 -18.57 2.53
N PHE A 132 17.12 -17.73 1.77
CA PHE A 132 16.63 -17.15 0.51
C PHE A 132 16.57 -18.17 -0.64
N ASN A 133 17.14 -19.37 -0.45
CA ASN A 133 17.13 -20.45 -1.43
C ASN A 133 16.27 -21.64 -0.97
N SER A 134 15.30 -21.41 -0.08
CA SER A 134 14.41 -22.48 0.37
C SER A 134 13.64 -23.11 -0.79
N ASP A 135 13.45 -24.43 -0.75
CA ASP A 135 12.67 -25.19 -1.75
C ASP A 135 11.15 -25.16 -1.51
N PHE A 136 10.66 -24.29 -0.61
CA PHE A 136 9.23 -24.15 -0.35
C PHE A 136 8.47 -23.57 -1.54
N SER A 137 7.18 -23.88 -1.65
CA SER A 137 6.30 -23.33 -2.69
C SER A 137 6.10 -21.82 -2.58
N ILE A 138 6.41 -21.23 -1.43
CA ILE A 138 6.35 -19.79 -1.16
C ILE A 138 7.77 -19.22 -1.09
N THR A 139 7.92 -17.98 -1.54
CA THR A 139 9.18 -17.24 -1.35
C THR A 139 9.39 -16.96 0.14
N THR A 140 10.54 -17.36 0.69
CA THR A 140 10.97 -16.97 2.04
C THR A 140 12.37 -16.34 2.01
N PRO A 141 12.64 -15.31 2.83
CA PRO A 141 11.68 -14.48 3.57
C PRO A 141 10.75 -13.69 2.64
N THR A 142 9.52 -13.42 3.11
CA THR A 142 8.54 -12.61 2.36
C THR A 142 8.02 -11.46 3.20
N TRP A 143 7.53 -10.41 2.54
CA TRP A 143 6.82 -9.31 3.17
C TRP A 143 5.30 -9.55 3.28
N ASN A 144 4.72 -10.46 2.49
CA ASN A 144 3.28 -10.74 2.43
C ASN A 144 2.41 -9.49 2.68
N HIS A 145 1.71 -9.43 3.81
CA HIS A 145 0.77 -8.35 4.16
C HIS A 145 1.43 -6.96 4.33
N LEU A 146 2.75 -6.90 4.47
CA LEU A 146 3.53 -5.67 4.58
C LEU A 146 3.86 -5.04 3.21
N TRP A 147 3.46 -5.67 2.09
CA TRP A 147 3.76 -5.21 0.73
C TRP A 147 3.46 -3.71 0.53
N TYR A 148 2.37 -3.22 1.10
CA TYR A 148 2.00 -1.82 1.02
C TYR A 148 3.08 -0.90 1.59
N ILE A 149 3.66 -1.25 2.75
CA ILE A 149 4.70 -0.46 3.41
C ILE A 149 6.00 -0.52 2.61
N VAL A 150 6.33 -1.69 2.03
CA VAL A 150 7.47 -1.86 1.12
C VAL A 150 7.32 -0.95 -0.10
N TYR A 151 6.14 -0.91 -0.71
CA TYR A 151 5.87 -0.06 -1.87
C TYR A 151 5.90 1.41 -1.51
N LEU A 152 5.37 1.79 -0.34
CA LEU A 152 5.50 3.16 0.16
C LEU A 152 6.97 3.57 0.31
N LEU A 153 7.82 2.70 0.86
CA LEU A 153 9.25 2.97 0.98
C LEU A 153 9.89 3.10 -0.41
N ALA A 154 9.67 2.13 -1.30
CA ALA A 154 10.22 2.12 -2.65
C ALA A 154 9.82 3.37 -3.44
N TYR A 155 8.52 3.70 -3.48
CA TYR A 155 8.02 4.90 -4.15
C TYR A 155 8.54 6.19 -3.51
N THR A 156 8.68 6.22 -2.18
CA THR A 156 9.27 7.38 -1.51
C THR A 156 10.73 7.57 -1.91
N LEU A 157 11.54 6.50 -1.93
CA LEU A 157 12.94 6.57 -2.32
C LEU A 157 13.10 6.92 -3.81
N LEU A 158 12.20 6.43 -4.67
CA LEU A 158 12.16 6.79 -6.08
C LEU A 158 11.83 8.27 -6.29
N LEU A 159 10.87 8.81 -5.53
CA LEU A 159 10.40 10.18 -5.68
C LEU A 159 11.27 11.21 -4.94
N ALA A 160 11.98 10.81 -3.88
CA ALA A 160 12.76 11.71 -3.04
C ALA A 160 13.81 12.54 -3.82
N PRO A 161 14.58 11.99 -4.78
CA PRO A 161 15.51 12.77 -5.61
C PRO A 161 14.80 13.84 -6.45
N PHE A 162 13.55 13.59 -6.87
CA PHE A 162 12.78 14.48 -7.73
C PHE A 162 11.88 15.45 -6.96
N ALA A 163 11.70 15.24 -5.66
CA ALA A 163 10.78 16.01 -4.81
C ALA A 163 10.97 17.53 -4.94
N GLY A 164 12.23 18.00 -4.97
CA GLY A 164 12.53 19.42 -5.14
C GLY A 164 12.12 19.99 -6.51
N ARG A 165 12.34 19.21 -7.58
CA ARG A 165 11.93 19.58 -8.95
C ARG A 165 10.41 19.62 -9.08
N ILE A 166 9.73 18.60 -8.52
CA ILE A 166 8.27 18.52 -8.49
C ILE A 166 7.69 19.71 -7.71
N SER A 167 8.23 20.04 -6.53
CA SER A 167 7.75 21.19 -5.74
C SER A 167 7.91 22.51 -6.50
N ARG A 168 9.03 22.70 -7.22
CA ARG A 168 9.25 23.89 -8.06
C ARG A 168 8.25 23.96 -9.24
N LEU A 169 8.03 22.85 -9.93
CA LEU A 169 7.07 22.77 -11.03
C LEU A 169 5.65 23.10 -10.55
N MET A 170 5.26 22.56 -9.38
CA MET A 170 3.94 22.76 -8.80
C MET A 170 3.71 24.17 -8.24
N ARG A 171 4.76 24.94 -7.96
CA ARG A 171 4.66 26.37 -7.59
C ARG A 171 4.55 27.30 -8.79
N GLY A 172 4.94 26.84 -9.98
CA GLY A 172 4.90 27.63 -11.22
C GLY A 172 3.77 27.17 -12.15
N PRO A 173 4.09 26.57 -13.31
CA PRO A 173 3.08 26.17 -14.30
C PRO A 173 2.08 25.14 -13.76
N GLY A 174 2.52 24.25 -12.85
CA GLY A 174 1.63 23.27 -12.22
C GLY A 174 0.51 23.93 -11.44
N ALA A 175 0.77 25.02 -10.70
CA ALA A 175 -0.28 25.74 -9.97
C ALA A 175 -1.36 26.28 -10.91
N ARG A 176 -0.97 26.82 -12.06
CA ARG A 176 -1.92 27.37 -13.06
C ARG A 176 -2.80 26.28 -13.65
N VAL A 177 -2.20 25.15 -14.03
CA VAL A 177 -2.95 23.99 -14.56
C VAL A 177 -3.90 23.44 -13.50
N THR A 178 -3.44 23.28 -12.26
CA THR A 178 -4.26 22.80 -11.15
C THR A 178 -5.44 23.73 -10.89
N GLN A 179 -5.20 25.05 -10.89
CA GLN A 179 -6.25 26.05 -10.72
C GLN A 179 -7.27 25.99 -11.87
N ALA A 180 -6.82 25.88 -13.12
CA ALA A 180 -7.72 25.78 -14.27
C ALA A 180 -8.60 24.51 -14.21
N LEU A 181 -8.04 23.38 -13.78
CA LEU A 181 -8.75 22.10 -13.70
C LEU A 181 -9.72 21.99 -12.53
N PHE A 182 -9.38 22.58 -11.38
CA PHE A 182 -10.11 22.35 -10.12
C PHE A 182 -10.88 23.56 -9.59
N ALA A 183 -10.62 24.80 -10.04
CA ALA A 183 -11.27 25.99 -9.48
C ALA A 183 -12.63 26.34 -10.14
N GLY A 184 -12.92 25.79 -11.32
CA GLY A 184 -14.19 26.04 -12.01
C GLY A 184 -15.36 25.22 -11.48
N LYS A 185 -16.57 25.47 -12.02
CA LYS A 185 -17.78 24.67 -11.74
C LYS A 185 -17.62 23.16 -11.97
N TRP A 186 -16.67 22.78 -12.84
CA TRP A 186 -16.32 21.40 -13.14
C TRP A 186 -15.31 20.78 -12.19
N GLY A 187 -14.73 21.56 -11.27
CA GLY A 187 -13.68 21.12 -10.36
C GLY A 187 -14.01 19.86 -9.56
N PRO A 188 -15.20 19.74 -8.94
CA PRO A 188 -15.61 18.51 -8.24
C PRO A 188 -15.68 17.30 -9.18
N THR A 189 -16.24 17.48 -10.38
CA THR A 189 -16.31 16.41 -11.39
C THR A 189 -14.93 16.00 -11.85
N THR A 190 -14.03 16.95 -12.11
CA THR A 190 -12.64 16.67 -12.46
C THR A 190 -11.92 15.93 -11.32
N ALA A 191 -12.14 16.30 -10.07
CA ALA A 191 -11.55 15.63 -8.91
C ALA A 191 -12.03 14.19 -8.74
N LEU A 192 -13.27 13.89 -9.09
CA LEU A 192 -13.82 12.54 -9.08
C LEU A 192 -13.41 11.72 -10.30
N ALA A 193 -13.38 12.33 -11.48
CA ALA A 193 -13.09 11.64 -12.73
C ALA A 193 -11.59 11.36 -12.92
N LEU A 194 -10.72 12.31 -12.55
CA LEU A 194 -9.28 12.23 -12.82
C LEU A 194 -8.61 10.97 -12.23
N PRO A 195 -8.91 10.53 -10.98
CA PRO A 195 -8.35 9.30 -10.44
C PRO A 195 -8.91 8.03 -11.11
N VAL A 196 -10.14 8.10 -11.65
CA VAL A 196 -10.83 6.96 -12.27
C VAL A 196 -10.42 6.79 -13.74
N LEU A 197 -10.09 7.89 -14.42
CA LEU A 197 -9.72 7.89 -15.84
C LEU A 197 -8.58 6.92 -16.19
N PRO A 198 -7.45 6.86 -15.47
CA PRO A 198 -6.41 5.88 -15.74
C PRO A 198 -6.89 4.42 -15.65
N HIS A 199 -7.79 4.12 -14.70
CA HIS A 199 -8.37 2.79 -14.56
C HIS A 199 -9.30 2.45 -15.72
N ILE A 200 -10.13 3.40 -16.16
CA ILE A 200 -10.98 3.22 -17.34
C ILE A 200 -10.11 3.03 -18.58
N LEU A 201 -9.08 3.86 -18.75
CA LEU A 201 -8.18 3.77 -19.90
C LEU A 201 -7.49 2.41 -19.93
N TYR A 202 -6.89 1.98 -18.81
CA TYR A 202 -6.28 0.66 -18.68
C TYR A 202 -7.26 -0.46 -19.06
N ARG A 203 -8.49 -0.40 -18.56
CA ARG A 203 -9.53 -1.41 -18.82
C ARG A 203 -9.96 -1.46 -20.29
N LEU A 204 -9.95 -0.34 -20.98
CA LEU A 204 -10.34 -0.28 -22.39
C LEU A 204 -9.19 -0.60 -23.34
N THR A 205 -7.94 -0.31 -22.96
CA THR A 205 -6.79 -0.39 -23.88
C THR A 205 -5.84 -1.53 -23.59
N LEU A 206 -5.57 -1.87 -22.33
CA LEU A 206 -4.55 -2.86 -21.96
C LEU A 206 -5.17 -4.19 -21.54
N ASP A 207 -6.23 -4.15 -20.75
CA ASP A 207 -6.93 -5.34 -20.24
C ASP A 207 -7.35 -6.34 -21.35
N PRO A 208 -7.83 -5.90 -22.54
CA PRO A 208 -8.15 -6.84 -23.62
C PRO A 208 -6.95 -7.59 -24.21
N TYR A 209 -5.74 -7.02 -24.12
CA TYR A 209 -4.51 -7.62 -24.67
C TYR A 209 -3.66 -8.32 -23.61
N PHE A 210 -3.81 -7.92 -22.35
CA PHE A 210 -3.09 -8.47 -21.20
C PHE A 210 -4.09 -8.88 -20.12
N PRO A 211 -4.90 -9.92 -20.37
CA PRO A 211 -5.86 -10.39 -19.38
C PRO A 211 -5.11 -10.79 -18.11
N THR A 212 -5.45 -10.14 -17.00
CA THR A 212 -4.93 -10.53 -15.69
C THR A 212 -5.65 -11.81 -15.26
N THR A 213 -4.89 -12.91 -15.15
CA THR A 213 -5.34 -14.18 -14.55
C THR A 213 -5.63 -14.04 -13.07
#